data_AF-A0A6F8Z7C0-F1
#
_entry.id   AF-A0A6F8Z7C0-F1
#
_cell.length_a   1.000
_cell.length_b   1.000
_cell.length_c   1.000
_cell.angle_alpha   90.00
_cell.angle_beta   90.00
_cell.angle_gamma   90.00
#
_symmetry.space_group_name_H-M   'P 1'
#
loop_
_entity.id
_entity.type
_entity.pdbx_description
1 polymer ?
#
loop_
_entity_poly.entity_id
_entity_poly.type
_entity_poly.pdbx_seq_one_letter_code
_entity_poly.pdbx_strand_id
1 'polypeptide(L)'
;MSTEKGSKELLNQLYMLADVGLKHLPGVRNFISSKGYELVRLSVNASGKLVAYAAPANFECDNRMEGHAWVHRMVLATSRNVLNVTHQRFAKMKHFLPAENTLFEDEQLVATWSGKKTAFKSFEEKQRYFDTCSRGAQALKQFLKLNDPVIYTNLLGQWIEAYESINETSEYVQQVSLMAPVAVKSEKGKASLIYIGTKDLADWFYQKAPTPELQALFLEEYLSKFENKEVNKEKLLSRRNTALSLSFYTMDNGEVPDEILVTKSVDNARRWYSGMFTSMPTMLNDQWSCHVAHFSRNGKLYLTPDLVTDEGEPGFDEILGYPRPEGLVPVTVCEFEIDHFNRRGIDASGDKVNITQWVDIYQGEREVTELLGPISEEGVNIKTYRMDTLEQAMKNISRGSTRLRPSTENSEWQQPAEGVSRYVLRSW
;
A
#
# COMPACT_ATOMS: atom_id res chain seq x y z
N MET A 1 11.15 32.71 34.62
CA MET A 1 12.11 31.96 35.45
C MET A 1 13.22 31.43 34.55
N SER A 2 14.38 32.09 34.55
CA SER A 2 15.59 31.61 33.85
C SER A 2 16.31 30.64 34.78
N THR A 3 16.29 29.34 34.46
CA THR A 3 17.00 28.33 35.24
C THR A 3 18.50 28.41 34.95
N GLU A 4 19.34 28.19 35.97
CA GLU A 4 20.82 28.13 35.85
C GLU A 4 21.29 27.24 34.68
N LYS A 5 20.54 26.15 34.44
CA LYS A 5 20.71 25.26 33.29
C LYS A 5 20.60 25.97 31.94
N GLY A 6 19.58 26.81 31.75
CA GLY A 6 19.38 27.55 30.50
C GLY A 6 20.48 28.57 30.24
N SER A 7 21.00 29.23 31.28
CA SER A 7 22.14 30.14 31.17
C SER A 7 23.41 29.40 30.74
N LYS A 8 23.68 28.22 31.32
CA LYS A 8 24.83 27.38 30.95
C LYS A 8 24.73 26.86 29.51
N GLU A 9 23.54 26.41 29.08
CA GLU A 9 23.30 25.95 27.72
C GLU A 9 23.51 27.06 26.68
N LEU A 10 23.01 28.27 26.97
CA LEU A 10 23.23 29.44 26.11
C LEU A 10 24.72 29.82 26.02
N LEU A 11 25.44 29.83 27.14
CA LEU A 11 26.88 30.12 27.16
C LEU A 11 27.67 29.09 26.35
N ASN A 12 27.33 27.80 26.48
CA ASN A 12 27.96 26.74 25.68
C ASN A 12 27.67 26.94 24.19
N GLN A 13 26.45 27.31 23.83
CA GLN A 13 26.08 27.59 22.45
C GLN A 13 26.86 28.78 21.88
N LEU A 14 26.94 29.89 22.62
CA LEU A 14 27.71 31.07 22.24
C LEU A 14 29.21 30.75 22.11
N TYR A 15 29.77 29.98 23.03
CA TYR A 15 31.16 29.53 22.97
C TYR A 15 31.46 28.72 21.71
N MET A 16 30.56 27.82 21.32
CA MET A 16 30.71 27.02 20.10
C MET A 16 30.54 27.87 18.82
N LEU A 17 29.67 28.88 18.85
CA LEU A 17 29.45 29.78 17.71
C LEU A 17 30.57 30.81 17.55
N ALA A 18 31.24 31.19 18.63
CA ALA A 18 32.35 32.14 18.64
C ALA A 18 33.68 31.52 18.14
N ASP A 19 33.63 30.67 17.10
CA ASP A 19 34.76 30.03 16.37
C ASP A 19 35.20 28.63 16.86
N VAL A 20 34.86 28.20 18.08
CA VAL A 20 35.30 26.89 18.60
C VAL A 20 34.66 25.71 17.84
N GLY A 21 33.39 25.83 17.47
CA GLY A 21 32.69 24.80 16.73
C GLY A 21 33.27 24.56 15.33
N LEU A 22 33.67 25.64 14.64
CA LEU A 22 34.26 25.54 13.29
C LEU A 22 35.67 24.93 13.32
N LYS A 23 36.45 25.18 14.39
CA LYS A 23 37.76 24.52 14.60
C LYS A 23 37.67 22.99 14.68
N HIS A 24 36.52 22.45 15.07
CA HIS A 24 36.29 21.00 15.08
C HIS A 24 35.97 20.43 13.69
N LEU A 25 35.69 21.25 12.67
CA LEU A 25 35.24 20.79 11.35
C LEU A 25 36.19 19.76 10.70
N PRO A 26 37.52 19.95 10.64
CA PRO A 26 38.42 18.95 10.04
C PRO A 26 38.38 17.61 10.78
N GLY A 27 38.34 17.64 12.12
CA GLY A 27 38.21 16.44 12.95
C GLY A 27 36.87 15.74 12.74
N VAL A 28 35.78 16.49 12.63
CA VAL A 28 34.43 15.96 12.34
C VAL A 28 34.39 15.35 10.95
N ARG A 29 34.94 16.00 9.92
CA ARG A 29 35.01 15.43 8.57
C ARG A 29 35.74 14.09 8.56
N ASN A 30 36.93 14.02 9.15
CA ASN A 30 37.69 12.78 9.24
C ASN A 30 36.93 11.69 10.01
N PHE A 31 36.26 12.06 11.11
CA PHE A 31 35.45 11.13 11.89
C PHE A 31 34.26 10.57 11.09
N ILE A 32 33.53 11.42 10.37
CA ILE A 32 32.40 11.01 9.54
C ILE A 32 32.86 10.16 8.35
N SER A 33 33.94 10.55 7.67
CA SER A 33 34.54 9.75 6.59
C SER A 33 35.08 8.40 7.07
N SER A 34 35.65 8.33 8.28
CA SER A 34 36.09 7.05 8.86
C SER A 34 34.95 6.05 9.11
N LYS A 35 33.71 6.54 9.18
CA LYS A 35 32.48 5.72 9.26
C LYS A 35 31.90 5.39 7.87
N GLY A 36 32.55 5.82 6.78
CA GLY A 36 32.09 5.59 5.42
C GLY A 36 30.99 6.55 4.94
N TYR A 37 30.84 7.70 5.62
CA TYR A 37 29.81 8.68 5.29
C TYR A 37 30.40 9.99 4.78
N GLU A 38 29.56 10.80 4.14
CA GLU A 38 29.90 12.14 3.66
C GLU A 38 29.21 13.20 4.53
N LEU A 39 29.97 14.19 5.02
CA LEU A 39 29.43 15.24 5.88
C LEU A 39 28.64 16.26 5.04
N VAL A 40 27.33 16.34 5.28
CA VAL A 40 26.39 17.25 4.61
C VAL A 40 26.31 18.60 5.32
N ARG A 41 26.20 18.59 6.66
CA ARG A 41 26.10 19.81 7.48
C ARG A 41 26.66 19.58 8.87
N LEU A 42 27.33 20.58 9.42
CA LEU A 42 27.70 20.66 10.83
C LEU A 42 26.97 21.84 11.48
N SER A 43 26.31 21.58 12.60
CA SER A 43 25.55 22.58 13.37
C SER A 43 25.85 22.49 14.87
N VAL A 44 25.41 23.49 15.62
CA VAL A 44 25.37 23.50 17.09
C VAL A 44 23.91 23.52 17.52
N ASN A 45 23.50 22.58 18.38
CA ASN A 45 22.14 22.59 18.93
C ASN A 45 21.99 23.57 20.09
N ALA A 46 20.75 23.78 20.56
CA ALA A 46 20.43 24.64 21.70
C ALA A 46 21.19 24.30 23.01
N SER A 47 21.69 23.08 23.16
CA SER A 47 22.49 22.68 24.33
C SER A 47 24.00 22.89 24.16
N GLY A 48 24.44 23.49 23.05
CA GLY A 48 25.85 23.73 22.74
C GLY A 48 26.63 22.49 22.28
N LYS A 49 25.95 21.43 21.82
CA LYS A 49 26.61 20.22 21.26
C LYS A 49 26.71 20.31 19.75
N LEU A 50 27.77 19.74 19.18
CA LEU A 50 27.92 19.56 17.74
C LEU A 50 26.91 18.54 17.22
N VAL A 51 26.30 18.85 16.08
CA VAL A 51 25.36 17.98 15.37
C VAL A 51 25.85 17.84 13.94
N ALA A 52 26.23 16.63 13.54
CA ALA A 52 26.64 16.31 12.18
C ALA A 52 25.49 15.65 11.42
N TYR A 53 25.20 16.16 10.23
CA TYR A 53 24.35 15.54 9.24
C TYR A 53 25.23 14.85 8.21
N ALA A 54 25.01 13.57 7.97
CA ALA A 54 25.83 12.79 7.05
C ALA A 54 24.96 12.01 6.06
N ALA A 55 25.40 11.95 4.80
CA ALA A 55 24.75 11.15 3.78
C ALA A 55 24.89 9.66 4.16
N PRO A 56 23.80 8.88 4.13
CA PRO A 56 23.85 7.47 4.44
C PRO A 56 24.57 6.69 3.35
N ALA A 57 25.10 5.53 3.71
CA ALA A 57 25.65 4.61 2.73
C ALA A 57 24.53 3.96 1.90
N ASN A 58 24.86 3.50 0.69
CA ASN A 58 23.86 2.91 -0.22
C ASN A 58 23.12 1.70 0.37
N PHE A 59 23.80 0.88 1.17
CA PHE A 59 23.20 -0.30 1.80
C PHE A 59 22.24 0.03 2.96
N GLU A 60 22.33 1.24 3.53
CA GLU A 60 21.40 1.72 4.56
C GLU A 60 20.15 2.37 3.93
N CYS A 61 20.21 2.69 2.65
CA CYS A 61 19.14 3.35 1.93
C CYS A 61 17.99 2.36 1.63
N ASP A 62 16.87 2.54 2.32
CA ASP A 62 15.61 1.92 1.89
C ASP A 62 15.01 2.67 0.69
N ASN A 63 15.14 2.07 -0.49
CA ASN A 63 14.59 2.56 -1.76
C ASN A 63 13.31 1.83 -2.20
N ARG A 64 12.72 0.97 -1.34
CA ARG A 64 11.42 0.36 -1.63
C ARG A 64 10.38 1.47 -1.80
N MET A 65 9.53 1.33 -2.83
CA MET A 65 8.46 2.26 -3.23
C MET A 65 8.91 3.65 -3.68
N GLU A 66 9.81 4.31 -2.94
CA GLU A 66 10.37 5.62 -3.25
C GLU A 66 11.80 5.73 -2.72
N GLY A 67 12.61 6.58 -3.37
CA GLY A 67 14.00 6.77 -3.02
C GLY A 67 14.20 7.27 -1.58
N HIS A 68 15.31 6.88 -0.96
CA HIS A 68 15.65 7.24 0.40
C HIS A 68 15.79 8.77 0.57
N ALA A 69 15.09 9.32 1.56
CA ALA A 69 14.92 10.76 1.77
C ALA A 69 15.49 11.27 3.11
N TRP A 70 16.24 10.45 3.85
CA TRP A 70 16.77 10.79 5.16
C TRP A 70 18.31 10.82 5.15
N VAL A 71 18.86 11.57 6.09
CA VAL A 71 20.30 11.62 6.39
C VAL A 71 20.52 11.19 7.83
N HIS A 72 21.72 10.72 8.15
CA HIS A 72 22.10 10.49 9.55
C HIS A 72 22.20 11.84 10.26
N ARG A 73 21.53 11.98 11.41
CA ARG A 73 21.73 13.10 12.34
C ARG A 73 22.40 12.60 13.60
N MET A 74 23.66 12.95 13.77
CA MET A 74 24.53 12.51 14.87
C MET A 74 24.82 13.66 15.83
N VAL A 75 24.52 13.49 17.12
CA VAL A 75 24.94 14.43 18.17
C VAL A 75 26.31 13.98 18.69
N LEU A 76 27.30 14.84 18.54
CA LEU A 76 28.69 14.55 18.89
C LEU A 76 29.02 15.12 20.27
N ALA A 77 29.75 14.33 21.06
CA ALA A 77 30.44 14.79 22.25
C ALA A 77 31.93 14.92 21.97
N THR A 78 32.53 16.00 22.48
CA THR A 78 33.97 16.25 22.46
C THR A 78 34.53 15.95 23.84
N SER A 79 35.26 14.84 24.00
CA SER A 79 35.98 14.53 25.24
C SER A 79 37.47 14.38 24.95
N ARG A 80 38.31 15.25 25.53
CA ARG A 80 39.78 15.20 25.41
C ARG A 80 40.28 14.93 23.97
N ASN A 81 39.74 15.68 22.99
CA ASN A 81 40.02 15.57 21.55
C ASN A 81 39.49 14.32 20.82
N VAL A 82 38.72 13.47 21.49
CA VAL A 82 38.00 12.35 20.85
C VAL A 82 36.56 12.75 20.56
N LEU A 83 36.13 12.50 19.32
CA LEU A 83 34.74 12.65 18.90
C LEU A 83 34.00 11.34 19.11
N ASN A 84 32.86 11.40 19.80
CA ASN A 84 31.98 10.26 19.99
C ASN A 84 30.54 10.61 19.63
N VAL A 85 29.81 9.65 19.07
CA VAL A 85 28.38 9.80 18.80
C VAL A 85 27.61 9.46 20.07
N THR A 86 26.88 10.43 20.62
CA THR A 86 26.02 10.25 21.80
C THR A 86 24.59 9.89 21.44
N HIS A 87 24.16 10.27 20.23
CA HIS A 87 22.83 10.00 19.73
C HIS A 87 22.88 10.00 18.20
N GLN A 88 22.29 9.00 17.56
CA GLN A 88 22.16 8.89 16.10
C GLN A 88 20.74 8.51 15.74
N ARG A 89 20.20 9.14 14.70
CA ARG A 89 18.93 8.76 14.07
C ARG A 89 18.89 9.21 12.63
N PHE A 90 17.98 8.65 11.84
CA PHE A 90 17.63 9.23 10.55
C PHE A 90 16.79 10.49 10.75
N ALA A 91 17.03 11.50 9.92
CA ALA A 91 16.28 12.75 9.91
C ALA A 91 16.12 13.29 8.49
N LYS A 92 14.98 13.94 8.22
CA LYS A 92 14.84 14.71 6.98
C LYS A 92 15.74 15.93 7.05
N MET A 93 16.46 16.18 5.97
CA MET A 93 17.27 17.38 5.83
C MET A 93 16.35 18.60 5.66
N LYS A 94 16.53 19.63 6.48
CA LYS A 94 15.79 20.89 6.37
C LYS A 94 16.76 22.01 6.04
N HIS A 95 16.33 22.97 5.21
CA HIS A 95 17.13 24.18 4.96
C HIS A 95 17.40 24.93 6.27
N PHE A 96 16.38 25.07 7.12
CA PHE A 96 16.46 25.75 8.40
C PHE A 96 15.85 24.91 9.54
N LEU A 97 16.53 24.91 10.70
CA LEU A 97 16.07 24.27 11.94
C LEU A 97 16.24 25.28 13.08
N PRO A 98 15.14 25.83 13.65
CA PRO A 98 15.25 26.89 14.67
C PRO A 98 16.07 26.50 15.91
N ALA A 99 16.16 25.21 16.22
CA ALA A 99 16.88 24.69 17.40
C ALA A 99 18.38 24.43 17.14
N GLU A 100 18.87 24.72 15.94
CA GLU A 100 20.25 24.44 15.53
C GLU A 100 20.83 25.61 14.72
N ASN A 101 22.08 25.95 14.98
CA ASN A 101 22.82 26.99 14.25
C ASN A 101 23.86 26.32 13.37
N THR A 102 23.79 26.53 12.06
CA THR A 102 24.72 25.95 11.09
C THR A 102 26.10 26.59 11.22
N LEU A 103 27.14 25.75 11.30
CA LEU A 103 28.55 26.15 11.27
C LEU A 103 29.17 25.93 9.88
N PHE A 104 28.78 24.84 9.22
CA PHE A 104 29.25 24.45 7.90
C PHE A 104 28.14 23.70 7.16
N GLU A 105 28.01 23.91 5.86
CA GLU A 105 27.20 23.08 4.99
C GLU A 105 27.85 22.92 3.62
N ASP A 106 27.64 21.75 3.02
CA ASP A 106 27.90 21.52 1.60
C ASP A 106 26.63 21.83 0.82
N GLU A 107 26.62 22.96 0.10
CA GLU A 107 25.41 23.45 -0.59
C GLU A 107 24.82 22.43 -1.57
N GLN A 108 25.66 21.66 -2.27
CA GLN A 108 25.19 20.68 -3.26
C GLN A 108 24.53 19.48 -2.57
N LEU A 109 25.14 18.96 -1.51
CA LEU A 109 24.57 17.86 -0.75
C LEU A 109 23.30 18.30 0.01
N VAL A 110 23.29 19.51 0.59
CA VAL A 110 22.10 20.05 1.25
C VAL A 110 20.95 20.15 0.24
N ALA A 111 21.17 20.75 -0.93
CA ALA A 111 20.13 20.87 -1.96
C ALA A 111 19.62 19.49 -2.42
N THR A 112 20.51 18.51 -2.56
CA THR A 112 20.17 17.13 -2.93
C THR A 112 19.25 16.48 -1.89
N TRP A 113 19.55 16.63 -0.60
CA TRP A 113 18.81 15.94 0.47
C TRP A 113 17.57 16.69 0.94
N SER A 114 17.58 18.02 0.97
CA SER A 114 16.42 18.82 1.40
C SER A 114 15.27 18.80 0.40
N GLY A 115 15.57 18.60 -0.89
CA GLY A 115 14.59 18.50 -1.95
C GLY A 115 13.84 17.16 -2.01
N LYS A 116 14.34 16.12 -1.32
CA LYS A 116 13.73 14.78 -1.37
C LYS A 116 12.39 14.77 -0.64
N LYS A 117 11.34 14.44 -1.38
CA LYS A 117 9.99 14.25 -0.87
C LYS A 117 9.76 12.77 -0.54
N THR A 118 9.00 12.52 0.51
CA THR A 118 8.60 11.18 0.94
C THR A 118 7.24 11.24 1.61
N ALA A 119 6.44 10.21 1.40
CA ALA A 119 5.11 10.05 1.98
C ALA A 119 5.13 9.63 3.45
N PHE A 120 6.29 9.22 3.96
CA PHE A 120 6.49 8.79 5.34
C PHE A 120 7.02 9.95 6.20
N LYS A 121 6.64 9.98 7.47
CA LYS A 121 7.08 10.99 8.46
C LYS A 121 8.53 10.74 8.87
N SER A 122 8.90 9.49 9.11
CA SER A 122 10.27 9.08 9.48
C SER A 122 10.72 7.81 8.76
N PHE A 123 12.03 7.52 8.85
CA PHE A 123 12.60 6.29 8.30
C PHE A 123 12.09 5.05 9.03
N GLU A 124 11.96 5.15 10.36
CA GLU A 124 11.45 4.09 11.22
C GLU A 124 9.97 3.80 10.92
N GLU A 125 9.16 4.85 10.66
CA GLU A 125 7.80 4.66 10.19
C GLU A 125 7.79 3.93 8.84
N LYS A 126 8.63 4.35 7.88
CA LYS A 126 8.78 3.63 6.59
C LYS A 126 9.12 2.15 6.77
N GLN A 127 10.08 1.81 7.63
CA GLN A 127 10.41 0.40 7.94
C GLN A 127 9.19 -0.34 8.48
N ARG A 128 8.51 0.24 9.48
CA ARG A 128 7.34 -0.37 10.11
C ARG A 128 6.24 -0.73 9.11
N TYR A 129 5.98 0.11 8.10
CA TYR A 129 5.01 -0.21 7.04
C TYR A 129 5.38 -1.51 6.31
N PHE A 130 6.63 -1.67 5.87
CA PHE A 130 7.06 -2.83 5.11
C PHE A 130 7.22 -4.10 5.95
N ASP A 131 7.71 -3.95 7.18
CA ASP A 131 7.82 -5.07 8.12
C ASP A 131 6.43 -5.59 8.49
N THR A 132 5.45 -4.69 8.68
CA THR A 132 4.05 -5.07 8.89
C THR A 132 3.45 -5.76 7.67
N CYS A 133 3.73 -5.31 6.44
CA CYS A 133 3.27 -6.04 5.23
C CYS A 133 3.87 -7.45 5.12
N SER A 134 5.14 -7.63 5.49
CA SER A 134 5.81 -8.93 5.47
C SER A 134 5.19 -9.88 6.49
N ARG A 135 4.98 -9.41 7.73
CA ARG A 135 4.27 -10.19 8.78
C ARG A 135 2.83 -10.51 8.38
N GLY A 136 2.12 -9.56 7.77
CA GLY A 136 0.75 -9.75 7.33
C GLY A 136 0.61 -10.84 6.26
N ALA A 137 1.49 -10.87 5.25
CA ALA A 137 1.50 -11.94 4.26
C ALA A 137 1.79 -13.32 4.88
N GLN A 138 2.74 -13.41 5.82
CA GLN A 138 3.03 -14.66 6.51
C GLN A 138 1.83 -15.16 7.33
N ALA A 139 1.17 -14.27 8.06
CA ALA A 139 -0.02 -14.62 8.83
C ALA A 139 -1.20 -15.02 7.94
N LEU A 140 -1.38 -14.35 6.80
CA LEU A 140 -2.40 -14.73 5.83
C LEU A 140 -2.18 -16.17 5.32
N LYS A 141 -0.93 -16.54 5.00
CA LYS A 141 -0.56 -17.91 4.62
C LYS A 141 -0.86 -18.93 5.72
N GLN A 142 -0.71 -18.57 6.99
CA GLN A 142 -1.08 -19.43 8.12
C GLN A 142 -2.61 -19.56 8.25
N PHE A 143 -3.34 -18.45 8.13
CA PHE A 143 -4.78 -18.42 8.24
C PHE A 143 -5.47 -19.30 7.18
N LEU A 144 -4.87 -19.48 6.01
CA LEU A 144 -5.43 -20.33 4.97
C LEU A 144 -5.27 -21.84 5.24
N LYS A 145 -4.51 -22.21 6.28
CA LYS A 145 -4.37 -23.57 6.78
C LYS A 145 -5.27 -23.87 7.97
N LEU A 146 -6.43 -23.20 8.08
CA LEU A 146 -7.44 -23.45 9.13
C LEU A 146 -7.97 -24.90 9.17
N ASN A 147 -7.76 -25.68 8.11
CA ASN A 147 -8.07 -27.11 8.10
C ASN A 147 -7.07 -27.97 8.90
N ASP A 148 -5.95 -27.41 9.36
CA ASP A 148 -5.04 -28.06 10.29
C ASP A 148 -5.53 -27.82 11.75
N PRO A 149 -5.79 -28.89 12.54
CA PRO A 149 -6.25 -28.76 13.92
C PRO A 149 -5.39 -27.89 14.82
N VAL A 150 -4.06 -27.96 14.71
CA VAL A 150 -3.14 -27.21 15.57
C VAL A 150 -3.20 -25.72 15.23
N ILE A 151 -3.19 -25.40 13.93
CA ILE A 151 -3.31 -24.02 13.45
C ILE A 151 -4.68 -23.45 13.82
N TYR A 152 -5.74 -24.24 13.63
CA TYR A 152 -7.09 -23.85 13.98
C TYR A 152 -7.23 -23.51 15.46
N THR A 153 -6.78 -24.38 16.37
CA THR A 153 -6.85 -24.12 17.81
C THR A 153 -6.11 -22.85 18.22
N ASN A 154 -4.90 -22.63 17.67
CA ASN A 154 -4.13 -21.42 17.97
C ASN A 154 -4.83 -20.14 17.48
N LEU A 155 -5.37 -20.16 16.25
CA LEU A 155 -6.08 -19.01 15.69
C LEU A 155 -7.44 -18.79 16.36
N LEU A 156 -8.12 -19.86 16.76
CA LEU A 156 -9.35 -19.78 17.53
C LEU A 156 -9.11 -19.13 18.89
N GLY A 157 -8.03 -19.48 19.59
CA GLY A 157 -7.65 -18.82 20.84
C GLY A 157 -7.47 -17.30 20.68
N GLN A 158 -6.71 -16.88 19.66
CA GLN A 158 -6.53 -15.46 19.33
C GLN A 158 -7.85 -14.78 18.96
N TRP A 159 -8.72 -15.48 18.23
CA TRP A 159 -10.04 -14.99 17.89
C TRP A 159 -10.94 -14.82 19.12
N ILE A 160 -10.95 -15.79 20.04
CA ILE A 160 -11.71 -15.71 21.30
C ILE A 160 -11.23 -14.51 22.11
N GLU A 161 -9.92 -14.37 22.34
CA GLU A 161 -9.35 -13.23 23.08
C GLU A 161 -9.76 -11.88 22.45
N ALA A 162 -9.67 -11.77 21.12
CA ALA A 162 -10.08 -10.57 20.39
C ALA A 162 -11.60 -10.33 20.48
N TYR A 163 -12.41 -11.40 20.40
CA TYR A 163 -13.87 -11.36 20.44
C TYR A 163 -14.41 -11.06 21.84
N GLU A 164 -13.72 -11.48 22.89
CA GLU A 164 -14.02 -11.09 24.26
C GLU A 164 -13.69 -9.63 24.48
N SER A 165 -12.45 -9.22 24.19
CA SER A 165 -11.97 -7.85 24.42
C SER A 165 -12.85 -6.77 23.76
N ILE A 166 -13.27 -6.99 22.52
CA ILE A 166 -14.14 -6.06 21.79
C ILE A 166 -15.57 -5.97 22.37
N ASN A 167 -16.04 -7.05 23.01
CA ASN A 167 -17.41 -7.16 23.52
C ASN A 167 -17.52 -6.96 25.04
N GLU A 168 -16.43 -6.70 25.75
CA GLU A 168 -16.43 -6.47 27.20
C GLU A 168 -17.36 -5.31 27.62
N THR A 169 -17.38 -4.24 26.83
CA THR A 169 -18.13 -3.01 27.16
C THR A 169 -19.12 -2.58 26.07
N SER A 170 -19.31 -3.40 25.04
CA SER A 170 -20.17 -3.04 23.90
C SER A 170 -21.63 -3.39 24.18
N GLU A 171 -22.55 -2.47 23.87
CA GLU A 171 -23.99 -2.71 23.96
C GLU A 171 -24.48 -3.73 22.91
N TYR A 172 -23.80 -3.77 21.76
CA TYR A 172 -24.10 -4.69 20.66
C TYR A 172 -22.92 -5.61 20.39
N VAL A 173 -23.20 -6.87 20.07
CA VAL A 173 -22.16 -7.84 19.73
C VAL A 173 -21.43 -7.39 18.47
N GLN A 174 -20.17 -7.02 18.64
CA GLN A 174 -19.23 -6.68 17.58
C GLN A 174 -18.54 -7.94 17.04
N GLN A 175 -18.10 -7.86 15.78
CA GLN A 175 -17.45 -8.97 15.08
C GLN A 175 -15.97 -8.67 14.84
N VAL A 176 -15.13 -9.70 15.00
CA VAL A 176 -13.70 -9.63 14.66
C VAL A 176 -13.54 -9.79 13.16
N SER A 177 -12.73 -8.94 12.53
CA SER A 177 -12.38 -9.06 11.11
C SER A 177 -10.94 -9.53 10.93
N LEU A 178 -10.66 -10.26 9.85
CA LEU A 178 -9.29 -10.56 9.44
C LEU A 178 -8.85 -9.48 8.45
N MET A 179 -7.76 -8.79 8.75
CA MET A 179 -7.21 -7.74 7.88
C MET A 179 -5.68 -7.83 7.88
N ALA A 180 -5.14 -8.64 6.97
CA ALA A 180 -3.70 -8.82 6.83
C ALA A 180 -3.12 -7.72 5.93
N PRO A 181 -2.25 -6.83 6.43
CA PRO A 181 -1.59 -5.83 5.60
C PRO A 181 -0.62 -6.53 4.65
N VAL A 182 -0.67 -6.20 3.35
CA VAL A 182 0.14 -6.87 2.33
C VAL A 182 0.83 -5.90 1.38
N ALA A 183 0.32 -4.67 1.27
CA ALA A 183 0.85 -3.67 0.37
C ALA A 183 0.80 -2.27 0.98
N VAL A 184 1.63 -1.39 0.45
CA VAL A 184 1.70 0.03 0.80
C VAL A 184 1.34 0.85 -0.43
N LYS A 185 0.45 1.82 -0.27
CA LYS A 185 0.13 2.81 -1.31
C LYS A 185 0.44 4.23 -0.83
N SER A 186 0.91 5.06 -1.75
CA SER A 186 1.17 6.48 -1.52
C SER A 186 0.38 7.29 -2.52
N GLU A 187 -0.46 8.19 -2.02
CA GLU A 187 -1.24 9.11 -2.84
C GLU A 187 -1.20 10.49 -2.18
N LYS A 188 -1.03 11.54 -2.99
CA LYS A 188 -1.00 12.95 -2.51
C LYS A 188 -0.02 13.17 -1.34
N GLY A 189 1.10 12.43 -1.35
CA GLY A 189 2.15 12.52 -0.33
C GLY A 189 1.82 11.87 1.02
N LYS A 190 0.84 10.97 1.08
CA LYS A 190 0.50 10.20 2.28
C LYS A 190 0.57 8.70 2.01
N ALA A 191 1.29 7.97 2.87
CA ALA A 191 1.35 6.52 2.84
C ALA A 191 0.17 5.89 3.61
N SER A 192 -0.35 4.79 3.09
CA SER A 192 -1.44 4.00 3.70
C SER A 192 -1.27 2.53 3.33
N LEU A 193 -1.81 1.64 4.17
CA LEU A 193 -1.76 0.20 3.96
C LEU A 193 -2.94 -0.29 3.12
N ILE A 194 -2.67 -1.33 2.33
CA ILE A 194 -3.67 -2.17 1.68
C ILE A 194 -3.63 -3.52 2.37
N TYR A 195 -4.82 -4.02 2.69
CA TYR A 195 -5.04 -5.26 3.41
C TYR A 195 -5.72 -6.27 2.50
N ILE A 196 -5.43 -7.55 2.69
CA ILE A 196 -6.27 -8.66 2.23
C ILE A 196 -7.01 -9.20 3.46
N GLY A 197 -8.31 -9.38 3.35
CA GLY A 197 -9.11 -9.72 4.52
C GLY A 197 -10.55 -10.11 4.24
N THR A 198 -11.26 -10.38 5.33
CA THR A 198 -12.71 -10.63 5.35
C THR A 198 -13.33 -10.00 6.60
N LYS A 199 -14.55 -9.48 6.44
CA LYS A 199 -15.40 -9.03 7.56
C LYS A 199 -16.24 -10.17 8.15
N ASP A 200 -16.39 -11.26 7.41
CA ASP A 200 -17.21 -12.42 7.77
C ASP A 200 -16.33 -13.54 8.35
N LEU A 201 -15.44 -13.19 9.27
CA LEU A 201 -14.44 -14.13 9.83
C LEU A 201 -15.09 -15.28 10.62
N ALA A 202 -16.23 -15.05 11.25
CA ALA A 202 -17.00 -16.09 11.93
C ALA A 202 -17.46 -17.19 10.97
N ASP A 203 -17.91 -16.82 9.76
CA ASP A 203 -18.33 -17.78 8.73
C ASP A 203 -17.15 -18.69 8.34
N TRP A 204 -15.94 -18.13 8.28
CA TRP A 204 -14.71 -18.88 8.00
C TRP A 204 -14.36 -19.88 9.09
N PHE A 205 -14.33 -19.47 10.36
CA PHE A 205 -14.03 -20.38 11.47
C PHE A 205 -15.06 -21.50 11.56
N TYR A 206 -16.34 -21.22 11.33
CA TYR A 206 -17.38 -22.23 11.34
C TYR A 206 -17.22 -23.24 10.18
N GLN A 207 -17.02 -22.77 8.95
CA GLN A 207 -16.96 -23.63 7.77
C GLN A 207 -15.63 -24.38 7.63
N LYS A 208 -14.52 -23.84 8.13
CA LYS A 208 -13.18 -24.43 8.02
C LYS A 208 -12.75 -25.22 9.25
N ALA A 209 -13.61 -25.36 10.25
CA ALA A 209 -13.34 -26.18 11.43
C ALA A 209 -12.92 -27.60 11.03
N PRO A 210 -11.77 -28.10 11.50
CA PRO A 210 -11.23 -29.37 11.03
C PRO A 210 -11.90 -30.59 11.67
N THR A 211 -12.54 -30.41 12.83
CA THR A 211 -13.32 -31.47 13.50
C THR A 211 -14.67 -30.94 14.00
N PRO A 212 -15.68 -31.81 14.17
CA PRO A 212 -16.97 -31.42 14.74
C PRO A 212 -16.87 -30.82 16.15
N GLU A 213 -15.90 -31.29 16.95
CA GLU A 213 -15.69 -30.80 18.32
C GLU A 213 -15.18 -29.36 18.32
N LEU A 214 -14.22 -29.04 17.44
CA LEU A 214 -13.71 -27.68 17.29
C LEU A 214 -14.76 -26.74 16.67
N GLN A 215 -15.58 -27.26 15.76
CA GLN A 215 -16.72 -26.51 15.23
C GLN A 215 -17.75 -26.18 16.31
N ALA A 216 -18.05 -27.15 17.18
CA ALA A 216 -18.97 -26.96 18.30
C ALA A 216 -18.41 -25.96 19.32
N LEU A 217 -17.12 -26.05 19.64
CA LEU A 217 -16.42 -25.09 20.51
C LEU A 217 -16.51 -23.67 19.96
N PHE A 218 -16.16 -23.47 18.68
CA PHE A 218 -16.30 -22.15 18.04
C PHE A 218 -17.75 -21.64 18.12
N LEU A 219 -18.73 -22.50 17.84
CA LEU A 219 -20.15 -22.11 17.89
C LEU A 219 -20.58 -21.70 19.30
N GLU A 220 -20.14 -22.41 20.33
CA GLU A 220 -20.41 -22.08 21.73
C GLU A 220 -19.86 -20.69 22.08
N GLU A 221 -18.59 -20.45 21.75
CA GLU A 221 -17.90 -19.19 22.04
C GLU A 221 -18.51 -18.02 21.26
N TYR A 222 -18.80 -18.21 19.97
CA TYR A 222 -19.47 -17.21 19.13
C TYR A 222 -20.85 -16.83 19.66
N LEU A 223 -21.62 -17.79 20.18
CA LEU A 223 -22.96 -17.52 20.71
C LEU A 223 -22.95 -17.00 22.15
N SER A 224 -21.80 -17.03 22.84
CA SER A 224 -21.69 -16.67 24.26
C SER A 224 -22.11 -15.24 24.58
N LYS A 225 -21.85 -14.29 23.67
CA LYS A 225 -22.16 -12.85 23.86
C LYS A 225 -23.54 -12.45 23.35
N PHE A 226 -24.25 -13.33 22.63
CA PHE A 226 -25.58 -13.02 22.11
C PHE A 226 -26.68 -13.36 23.14
N GLU A 227 -27.60 -12.43 23.34
CA GLU A 227 -28.82 -12.68 24.14
C GLU A 227 -29.71 -13.75 23.48
N ASN A 228 -29.96 -13.63 22.18
CA ASN A 228 -30.77 -14.59 21.42
C ASN A 228 -29.89 -15.55 20.61
N LYS A 229 -29.47 -16.66 21.25
CA LYS A 229 -28.53 -17.63 20.67
C LYS A 229 -29.07 -18.37 19.44
N GLU A 230 -30.31 -18.85 19.49
CA GLU A 230 -30.88 -19.65 18.37
C GLU A 230 -31.03 -18.83 17.09
N VAL A 231 -31.50 -17.57 17.16
CA VAL A 231 -31.62 -16.71 15.98
C VAL A 231 -30.24 -16.44 15.34
N ASN A 232 -29.20 -16.21 16.14
CA ASN A 232 -27.87 -15.93 15.61
C ASN A 232 -27.16 -17.19 15.11
N LYS A 233 -27.46 -18.35 15.70
CA LYS A 233 -27.07 -19.65 15.17
C LYS A 233 -27.69 -19.91 13.80
N GLU A 234 -28.99 -19.72 13.64
CA GLU A 234 -29.66 -19.86 12.33
C GLU A 234 -29.07 -18.91 11.28
N LYS A 235 -28.78 -17.66 11.64
CA LYS A 235 -28.10 -16.71 10.74
C LYS A 235 -26.75 -17.22 10.27
N LEU A 236 -25.90 -17.70 11.18
CA LEU A 236 -24.59 -18.26 10.83
C LEU A 236 -24.75 -19.49 9.92
N LEU A 237 -25.65 -20.41 10.29
CA LEU A 237 -25.91 -21.63 9.52
C LEU A 237 -26.48 -21.37 8.14
N SER A 238 -27.26 -20.30 7.96
CA SER A 238 -27.81 -19.91 6.65
C SER A 238 -26.73 -19.55 5.63
N ARG A 239 -25.54 -19.16 6.10
CA ARG A 239 -24.38 -18.77 5.28
C ARG A 239 -23.38 -19.89 5.06
N ARG A 240 -23.64 -21.10 5.59
CA ARG A 240 -22.70 -22.24 5.51
C ARG A 240 -22.33 -22.66 4.08
N ASN A 241 -23.17 -22.33 3.10
CA ASN A 241 -22.98 -22.62 1.68
C ASN A 241 -22.50 -21.40 0.89
N THR A 242 -22.33 -20.25 1.53
CA THR A 242 -21.82 -19.04 0.88
C THR A 242 -20.31 -19.19 0.68
N ALA A 243 -19.84 -18.91 -0.53
CA ALA A 243 -18.43 -18.96 -0.86
C ALA A 243 -17.64 -17.98 0.03
N LEU A 244 -16.64 -18.52 0.74
CA LEU A 244 -15.70 -17.73 1.51
C LEU A 244 -14.79 -16.95 0.55
N SER A 245 -14.84 -15.62 0.63
CA SER A 245 -14.03 -14.75 -0.23
C SER A 245 -13.14 -13.85 0.61
N LEU A 246 -11.96 -13.54 0.06
CA LEU A 246 -11.11 -12.46 0.50
C LEU A 246 -11.29 -11.28 -0.45
N SER A 247 -11.05 -10.08 0.05
CA SER A 247 -11.01 -8.88 -0.76
C SER A 247 -9.93 -7.93 -0.28
N PHE A 248 -9.62 -6.94 -1.10
CA PHE A 248 -8.72 -5.85 -0.71
C PHE A 248 -9.45 -4.78 0.10
N TYR A 249 -8.81 -4.30 1.15
CA TYR A 249 -9.32 -3.26 2.04
C TYR A 249 -8.28 -2.16 2.27
N THR A 250 -8.76 -0.98 2.64
CA THR A 250 -8.00 0.14 3.19
C THR A 250 -8.60 0.54 4.53
N MET A 251 -7.78 1.10 5.42
CA MET A 251 -8.23 1.63 6.71
C MET A 251 -7.92 3.11 6.85
N ASP A 252 -8.87 3.86 7.43
CA ASP A 252 -8.78 5.31 7.61
C ASP A 252 -8.04 5.73 8.90
N ASN A 253 -7.53 4.78 9.69
CA ASN A 253 -6.99 5.02 11.04
C ASN A 253 -5.63 5.74 11.08
N GLY A 254 -4.90 5.85 9.96
CA GLY A 254 -3.62 6.56 9.89
C GLY A 254 -2.48 5.96 10.75
N GLU A 255 -2.76 4.90 11.49
CA GLU A 255 -1.83 4.12 12.30
C GLU A 255 -1.59 2.77 11.62
N VAL A 256 -0.34 2.31 11.67
CA VAL A 256 0.02 0.96 11.25
C VAL A 256 -0.41 0.01 12.37
N PRO A 257 -1.39 -0.88 12.15
CA PRO A 257 -1.79 -1.84 13.17
C PRO A 257 -0.66 -2.86 13.37
N ASP A 258 -0.50 -3.31 14.61
CA ASP A 258 0.42 -4.41 14.94
C ASP A 258 -0.27 -5.78 14.88
N GLU A 259 -1.61 -5.80 14.88
CA GLU A 259 -2.45 -7.00 14.87
C GLU A 259 -3.19 -7.15 13.53
N ILE A 260 -3.42 -8.41 13.15
CA ILE A 260 -4.11 -8.78 11.90
C ILE A 260 -5.60 -9.08 12.15
N LEU A 261 -5.94 -9.54 13.36
CA LEU A 261 -7.31 -9.60 13.84
C LEU A 261 -7.70 -8.22 14.32
N VAL A 262 -8.65 -7.59 13.62
CA VAL A 262 -9.04 -6.22 13.90
C VAL A 262 -10.36 -6.21 14.65
N THR A 263 -10.30 -5.61 15.83
CA THR A 263 -11.41 -5.46 16.77
C THR A 263 -12.06 -4.07 16.74
N LYS A 264 -11.40 -3.04 16.20
CA LYS A 264 -12.02 -1.70 16.13
C LYS A 264 -12.95 -1.60 14.91
N SER A 265 -14.13 -1.04 15.14
CA SER A 265 -15.36 -1.16 14.36
C SER A 265 -15.24 -1.15 12.83
N VAL A 266 -16.21 -1.85 12.25
CA VAL A 266 -16.53 -2.07 10.83
C VAL A 266 -16.65 -0.80 9.98
N ASP A 267 -16.51 0.40 10.56
CA ASP A 267 -16.63 1.70 9.89
C ASP A 267 -15.35 2.20 9.21
N ASN A 268 -14.17 1.70 9.62
CA ASN A 268 -12.89 2.18 9.07
C ASN A 268 -12.30 1.28 7.98
N ALA A 269 -12.58 -0.03 8.00
CA ALA A 269 -12.14 -0.94 6.95
C ALA A 269 -13.08 -0.83 5.74
N ARG A 270 -12.62 -0.14 4.71
CA ARG A 270 -13.35 0.04 3.46
C ARG A 270 -12.74 -0.87 2.41
N ARG A 271 -13.57 -1.56 1.64
CA ARG A 271 -13.06 -2.26 0.46
C ARG A 271 -12.29 -1.25 -0.38
N TRP A 272 -11.07 -1.61 -0.75
CA TRP A 272 -10.30 -0.78 -1.63
C TRP A 272 -11.04 -0.74 -2.96
N TYR A 273 -11.40 0.44 -3.42
CA TYR A 273 -12.01 0.64 -4.73
C TYR A 273 -11.28 1.79 -5.39
N SER A 274 -10.24 1.49 -6.16
CA SER A 274 -9.83 2.39 -7.23
C SER A 274 -10.83 2.24 -8.38
N GLY A 275 -11.70 3.24 -8.56
CA GLY A 275 -12.68 3.27 -9.65
C GLY A 275 -14.14 3.02 -9.24
N MET A 276 -15.01 2.86 -10.24
CA MET A 276 -16.48 2.79 -10.11
C MET A 276 -17.04 1.36 -10.20
N PHE A 277 -16.23 0.35 -9.85
CA PHE A 277 -16.64 -1.05 -9.95
C PHE A 277 -17.84 -1.37 -9.04
N THR A 278 -18.86 -2.04 -9.60
CA THR A 278 -20.03 -2.55 -8.86
C THR A 278 -19.82 -3.97 -8.35
N SER A 279 -19.00 -4.74 -9.06
CA SER A 279 -18.67 -6.12 -8.77
C SER A 279 -17.20 -6.32 -9.06
N MET A 280 -16.52 -6.99 -8.13
CA MET A 280 -15.13 -7.38 -8.27
C MET A 280 -15.06 -8.82 -8.79
N PRO A 281 -14.03 -9.17 -9.57
CA PRO A 281 -13.79 -10.56 -9.95
C PRO A 281 -13.54 -11.43 -8.71
N THR A 282 -13.73 -12.72 -8.87
CA THR A 282 -13.65 -13.69 -7.77
C THR A 282 -12.21 -13.89 -7.33
N MET A 283 -11.28 -13.96 -8.29
CA MET A 283 -9.84 -14.22 -8.06
C MET A 283 -9.10 -12.97 -7.57
N LEU A 284 -8.20 -13.12 -6.60
CA LEU A 284 -7.49 -11.98 -6.00
C LEU A 284 -6.50 -11.31 -6.97
N ASN A 285 -5.84 -12.06 -7.85
CA ASN A 285 -4.99 -11.51 -8.90
C ASN A 285 -5.80 -10.60 -9.83
N ASP A 286 -7.00 -11.03 -10.21
CA ASP A 286 -7.88 -10.25 -11.07
C ASP A 286 -8.43 -9.02 -10.34
N GLN A 287 -8.76 -9.13 -9.04
CA GLN A 287 -9.16 -7.98 -8.21
C GLN A 287 -8.04 -6.95 -8.13
N TRP A 288 -6.80 -7.40 -7.89
CA TRP A 288 -5.63 -6.54 -7.85
C TRP A 288 -5.39 -5.85 -9.20
N SER A 289 -5.51 -6.56 -10.32
CA SER A 289 -5.38 -5.98 -11.66
C SER A 289 -6.38 -4.83 -11.88
N CYS A 290 -7.64 -5.02 -11.48
CA CYS A 290 -8.68 -3.98 -11.52
C CYS A 290 -8.25 -2.77 -10.71
N HIS A 291 -7.68 -3.01 -9.53
CA HIS A 291 -7.29 -1.92 -8.65
C HIS A 291 -6.10 -1.13 -9.19
N VAL A 292 -5.05 -1.81 -9.64
CA VAL A 292 -3.84 -1.18 -10.19
C VAL A 292 -4.17 -0.38 -11.45
N ALA A 293 -4.97 -0.93 -12.36
CA ALA A 293 -5.40 -0.26 -13.58
C ALA A 293 -6.10 1.09 -13.35
N HIS A 294 -6.73 1.26 -12.18
CA HIS A 294 -7.48 2.45 -11.80
C HIS A 294 -6.83 3.27 -10.69
N PHE A 295 -5.63 2.89 -10.26
CA PHE A 295 -4.90 3.60 -9.24
C PHE A 295 -4.40 4.96 -9.76
N SER A 296 -4.14 5.90 -8.85
CA SER A 296 -3.70 7.25 -9.22
C SER A 296 -2.43 7.20 -10.08
N ARG A 297 -2.41 7.89 -11.23
CA ARG A 297 -1.21 8.02 -12.09
C ARG A 297 0.01 8.61 -11.36
N ASN A 298 -0.23 9.43 -10.34
CA ASN A 298 0.83 10.02 -9.50
C ASN A 298 1.03 9.24 -8.18
N GLY A 299 0.29 8.16 -8.00
CA GLY A 299 0.41 7.28 -6.85
C GLY A 299 1.59 6.34 -7.00
N LYS A 300 2.01 5.76 -5.88
CA LYS A 300 2.99 4.68 -5.86
C LYS A 300 2.42 3.50 -5.08
N LEU A 301 2.77 2.29 -5.52
CA LEU A 301 2.31 1.05 -4.93
C LEU A 301 3.52 0.15 -4.65
N TYR A 302 3.48 -0.55 -3.53
CA TYR A 302 4.44 -1.58 -3.17
C TYR A 302 3.67 -2.78 -2.67
N LEU A 303 3.93 -3.95 -3.25
CA LEU A 303 3.45 -5.23 -2.78
C LEU A 303 4.60 -5.96 -2.08
N THR A 304 4.31 -6.63 -0.96
CA THR A 304 5.31 -7.44 -0.27
C THR A 304 5.83 -8.57 -1.17
N PRO A 305 7.15 -8.83 -1.22
CA PRO A 305 7.73 -9.91 -2.03
C PRO A 305 7.15 -11.29 -1.72
N ASP A 306 6.63 -11.49 -0.50
CA ASP A 306 5.99 -12.75 -0.10
C ASP A 306 4.74 -13.13 -0.92
N LEU A 307 4.20 -12.19 -1.71
CA LEU A 307 3.02 -12.36 -2.56
C LEU A 307 3.32 -12.06 -4.05
N VAL A 308 4.59 -12.10 -4.42
CA VAL A 308 5.09 -11.90 -5.78
C VAL A 308 5.65 -13.23 -6.28
N THR A 309 5.38 -13.58 -7.53
CA THR A 309 5.92 -14.78 -8.19
C THR A 309 7.40 -14.58 -8.54
N ASP A 310 8.08 -15.67 -8.93
CA ASP A 310 9.48 -15.60 -9.38
C ASP A 310 9.67 -14.69 -10.62
N GLU A 311 8.60 -14.46 -11.38
CA GLU A 311 8.56 -13.57 -12.55
C GLU A 311 8.37 -12.09 -12.18
N GLY A 312 8.16 -11.78 -10.90
CA GLY A 312 7.95 -10.41 -10.42
C GLY A 312 6.50 -9.94 -10.46
N GLU A 313 5.55 -10.82 -10.82
CA GLU A 313 4.13 -10.51 -10.91
C GLU A 313 3.36 -10.83 -9.62
N PRO A 314 2.24 -10.16 -9.32
CA PRO A 314 1.40 -10.52 -8.19
C PRO A 314 0.88 -11.96 -8.32
N GLY A 315 1.14 -12.79 -7.31
CA GLY A 315 0.78 -14.21 -7.29
C GLY A 315 -0.15 -14.57 -6.14
N PHE A 316 -1.14 -13.73 -5.85
CA PHE A 316 -2.02 -13.90 -4.70
C PHE A 316 -2.70 -15.27 -4.72
N ASP A 317 -3.33 -15.64 -5.83
CA ASP A 317 -4.14 -16.86 -5.87
C ASP A 317 -3.28 -18.12 -5.75
N GLU A 318 -2.13 -18.15 -6.42
CA GLU A 318 -1.19 -19.27 -6.41
C GLU A 318 -0.53 -19.42 -5.03
N ILE A 319 -0.05 -18.32 -4.46
CA ILE A 319 0.68 -18.32 -3.18
C ILE A 319 -0.26 -18.59 -2.00
N LEU A 320 -1.50 -18.10 -2.09
CA LEU A 320 -2.52 -18.32 -1.07
C LEU A 320 -3.30 -19.63 -1.29
N GLY A 321 -3.07 -20.33 -2.40
CA GLY A 321 -3.73 -21.60 -2.69
C GLY A 321 -5.23 -21.44 -2.95
N TYR A 322 -5.63 -20.36 -3.62
CA TYR A 322 -6.98 -20.16 -4.15
C TYR A 322 -7.09 -20.82 -5.53
N PRO A 323 -7.63 -22.05 -5.65
CA PRO A 323 -7.81 -22.65 -6.95
C PRO A 323 -8.83 -21.84 -7.75
N ARG A 324 -8.55 -21.66 -9.03
CA ARG A 324 -9.52 -21.09 -9.96
C ARG A 324 -10.79 -21.95 -9.97
N PRO A 325 -11.99 -21.37 -9.82
CA PRO A 325 -13.24 -22.11 -9.93
C PRO A 325 -13.33 -22.86 -11.27
N GLU A 326 -13.88 -24.08 -11.23
CA GLU A 326 -14.06 -24.90 -12.42
C GLU A 326 -14.95 -24.18 -13.45
N GLY A 327 -14.51 -24.16 -14.71
CA GLY A 327 -15.23 -23.49 -15.80
C GLY A 327 -15.12 -21.96 -15.82
N LEU A 328 -14.39 -21.33 -14.89
CA LEU A 328 -14.15 -19.89 -14.94
C LEU A 328 -13.17 -19.55 -16.08
N VAL A 329 -13.69 -18.87 -17.11
CA VAL A 329 -12.90 -18.36 -18.24
C VAL A 329 -12.97 -16.83 -18.21
N PRO A 330 -12.01 -16.16 -17.53
CA PRO A 330 -12.05 -14.71 -17.38
C PRO A 330 -11.89 -14.01 -18.72
N VAL A 331 -12.41 -12.79 -18.79
CA VAL A 331 -12.24 -11.88 -19.92
C VAL A 331 -11.24 -10.79 -19.56
N THR A 332 -10.40 -10.42 -20.51
CA THR A 332 -9.54 -9.25 -20.42
C THR A 332 -10.30 -8.03 -20.91
N VAL A 333 -10.24 -6.95 -20.15
CA VAL A 333 -10.82 -5.66 -20.47
C VAL A 333 -9.68 -4.68 -20.67
N CYS A 334 -9.68 -4.00 -21.82
CA CYS A 334 -8.70 -2.98 -22.17
C CYS A 334 -9.42 -1.66 -22.45
N GLU A 335 -9.22 -0.66 -21.58
CA GLU A 335 -9.75 0.69 -21.78
C GLU A 335 -8.72 1.57 -22.48
N PHE A 336 -9.18 2.30 -23.49
CA PHE A 336 -8.37 3.24 -24.26
C PHE A 336 -8.95 4.65 -24.15
N GLU A 337 -8.09 5.62 -23.92
CA GLU A 337 -8.44 7.03 -23.85
C GLU A 337 -7.39 7.88 -24.58
N ILE A 338 -7.81 8.55 -25.64
CA ILE A 338 -7.07 9.62 -26.31
C ILE A 338 -7.55 10.94 -25.70
N ASP A 339 -6.64 11.87 -25.40
CA ASP A 339 -7.00 13.19 -24.87
C ASP A 339 -7.92 13.96 -25.83
N HIS A 340 -9.23 13.79 -25.63
CA HIS A 340 -10.29 14.32 -26.47
C HIS A 340 -10.29 15.86 -26.55
N PHE A 341 -9.65 16.58 -25.63
CA PHE A 341 -9.66 18.05 -25.65
C PHE A 341 -8.44 18.63 -26.34
N ASN A 342 -7.30 17.95 -26.26
CA ASN A 342 -6.03 18.51 -26.75
C ASN A 342 -5.49 17.79 -27.99
N ARG A 343 -5.96 16.58 -28.31
CA ARG A 343 -5.43 15.77 -29.41
C ARG A 343 -6.54 15.02 -30.13
N ARG A 344 -6.55 15.11 -31.47
CA ARG A 344 -7.32 14.20 -32.30
C ARG A 344 -6.42 13.02 -32.64
N GLY A 345 -6.89 11.80 -32.32
CA GLY A 345 -6.15 10.58 -32.67
C GLY A 345 -5.90 10.53 -34.18
N ILE A 346 -4.73 10.04 -34.56
CA ILE A 346 -4.36 9.75 -35.93
C ILE A 346 -3.97 8.28 -36.04
N ASP A 347 -4.28 7.66 -37.17
CA ASP A 347 -3.81 6.33 -37.47
C ASP A 347 -2.41 6.35 -38.13
N ALA A 348 -1.87 5.17 -38.41
CA ALA A 348 -0.55 4.97 -39.00
C ALA A 348 -0.41 5.57 -40.41
N SER A 349 -1.53 5.86 -41.10
CA SER A 349 -1.57 6.52 -42.40
C SER A 349 -1.68 8.04 -42.28
N GLY A 350 -1.85 8.56 -41.05
CA GLY A 350 -2.08 9.98 -40.77
C GLY A 350 -3.55 10.39 -40.85
N ASP A 351 -4.48 9.44 -41.02
CA ASP A 351 -5.90 9.71 -41.09
C ASP A 351 -6.49 9.92 -39.70
N LYS A 352 -7.55 10.74 -39.62
CA LYS A 352 -8.18 11.10 -38.35
C LYS A 352 -8.98 9.93 -37.79
N VAL A 353 -8.71 9.59 -36.53
CA VAL A 353 -9.47 8.61 -35.76
C VAL A 353 -10.72 9.29 -35.17
N ASN A 354 -11.87 8.65 -35.37
CA ASN A 354 -13.16 9.20 -34.93
C ASN A 354 -13.56 8.77 -33.52
N ILE A 355 -12.86 7.80 -32.94
CA ILE A 355 -13.03 7.37 -31.54
C ILE A 355 -12.01 8.07 -30.63
N THR A 356 -12.44 8.44 -29.43
CA THR A 356 -11.53 9.03 -28.41
C THR A 356 -11.50 8.25 -27.12
N GLN A 357 -12.57 7.50 -26.82
CA GLN A 357 -12.61 6.62 -25.67
C GLN A 357 -13.38 5.36 -26.03
N TRP A 358 -12.76 4.20 -25.86
CA TRP A 358 -13.39 2.91 -26.13
C TRP A 358 -12.84 1.84 -25.18
N VAL A 359 -13.54 0.71 -25.15
CA VAL A 359 -13.17 -0.46 -24.36
C VAL A 359 -13.23 -1.69 -25.25
N ASP A 360 -12.18 -2.49 -25.21
CA ASP A 360 -12.12 -3.80 -25.85
C ASP A 360 -12.25 -4.90 -24.79
N ILE A 361 -13.07 -5.92 -25.07
CA ILE A 361 -13.25 -7.09 -24.21
C ILE A 361 -12.98 -8.35 -25.04
N TYR A 362 -12.11 -9.22 -24.54
CA TYR A 362 -11.70 -10.44 -25.23
C TYR A 362 -11.25 -11.53 -24.25
N GLN A 363 -11.07 -12.76 -24.76
CA GLN A 363 -10.46 -13.87 -24.03
C GLN A 363 -9.04 -14.13 -24.54
N GLY A 364 -8.18 -14.60 -23.64
CA GLY A 364 -6.77 -14.90 -23.93
C GLY A 364 -5.85 -13.69 -23.78
N GLU A 365 -4.59 -13.88 -24.18
CA GLU A 365 -3.57 -12.85 -24.21
C GLU A 365 -3.49 -12.23 -25.59
N ARG A 366 -3.41 -10.90 -25.64
CA ARG A 366 -3.21 -10.14 -26.88
C ARG A 366 -2.28 -8.97 -26.62
N GLU A 367 -1.48 -8.68 -27.62
CA GLU A 367 -0.61 -7.50 -27.60
C GLU A 367 -1.44 -6.23 -27.77
N VAL A 368 -1.08 -5.18 -27.04
CA VAL A 368 -1.76 -3.88 -27.12
C VAL A 368 -1.75 -3.33 -28.55
N THR A 369 -0.66 -3.55 -29.30
CA THR A 369 -0.53 -3.13 -30.70
C THR A 369 -1.55 -3.82 -31.61
N GLU A 370 -1.92 -5.07 -31.31
CA GLU A 370 -2.96 -5.79 -32.06
C GLU A 370 -4.34 -5.15 -31.82
N LEU A 371 -4.62 -4.75 -30.58
CA LEU A 371 -5.88 -4.12 -30.19
C LEU A 371 -6.03 -2.70 -30.75
N LEU A 372 -4.96 -1.91 -30.72
CA LEU A 372 -4.92 -0.58 -31.33
C LEU A 372 -5.05 -0.65 -32.86
N GLY A 373 -4.57 -1.72 -33.48
CA GLY A 373 -4.56 -1.89 -34.92
C GLY A 373 -3.77 -0.76 -35.59
N PRO A 374 -4.39 0.04 -36.47
CA PRO A 374 -3.70 1.15 -37.14
C PRO A 374 -3.54 2.40 -36.24
N ILE A 375 -4.15 2.46 -35.06
CA ILE A 375 -4.08 3.64 -34.19
C ILE A 375 -2.68 3.71 -33.54
N SER A 376 -2.04 4.88 -33.60
CA SER A 376 -0.76 5.10 -32.90
C SER A 376 -0.95 5.00 -31.39
N GLU A 377 -0.06 4.28 -30.70
CA GLU A 377 -0.03 4.20 -29.23
C GLU A 377 0.37 5.55 -28.59
N GLU A 378 1.03 6.43 -29.35
CA GLU A 378 1.54 7.69 -28.82
C GLU A 378 0.40 8.60 -28.32
N GLY A 379 0.39 8.85 -27.01
CA GLY A 379 -0.62 9.70 -26.38
C GLY A 379 -1.95 9.01 -26.10
N VAL A 380 -2.03 7.69 -26.26
CA VAL A 380 -3.15 6.87 -25.78
C VAL A 380 -2.88 6.44 -24.35
N ASN A 381 -3.82 6.70 -23.45
CA ASN A 381 -3.81 6.12 -22.12
C ASN A 381 -4.53 4.78 -22.15
N ILE A 382 -3.85 3.74 -21.67
CA ILE A 382 -4.32 2.35 -21.75
C ILE A 382 -4.39 1.78 -20.35
N LYS A 383 -5.47 1.06 -20.07
CA LYS A 383 -5.64 0.31 -18.83
C LYS A 383 -6.11 -1.09 -19.14
N THR A 384 -5.47 -2.08 -18.54
CA THR A 384 -5.80 -3.49 -18.75
C THR A 384 -6.07 -4.16 -17.41
N TYR A 385 -7.17 -4.91 -17.33
CA TYR A 385 -7.55 -5.68 -16.14
C TYR A 385 -8.45 -6.85 -16.55
N ARG A 386 -8.70 -7.80 -15.63
CA ARG A 386 -9.51 -8.99 -15.90
C ARG A 386 -10.81 -9.01 -15.09
N MET A 387 -11.84 -9.61 -15.67
CA MET A 387 -13.15 -9.83 -15.07
C MET A 387 -13.57 -11.28 -15.24
N ASP A 388 -14.41 -11.81 -14.34
CA ASP A 388 -14.84 -13.20 -14.37
C ASP A 388 -15.64 -13.53 -15.64
N THR A 389 -16.45 -12.58 -16.12
CA THR A 389 -17.34 -12.76 -17.26
C THR A 389 -17.52 -11.47 -18.07
N LEU A 390 -17.98 -11.62 -19.31
CA LEU A 390 -18.41 -10.49 -20.15
C LEU A 390 -19.53 -9.68 -19.47
N GLU A 391 -20.52 -10.34 -18.86
CA GLU A 391 -21.62 -9.66 -18.17
C GLU A 391 -21.10 -8.77 -17.02
N GLN A 392 -20.16 -9.30 -16.23
CA GLN A 392 -19.53 -8.55 -15.15
C GLN A 392 -18.76 -7.34 -15.69
N ALA A 393 -17.98 -7.52 -16.76
CA ALA A 393 -17.26 -6.44 -17.41
C ALA A 393 -18.24 -5.36 -17.93
N MET A 394 -19.30 -5.76 -18.64
CA MET A 394 -20.33 -4.87 -19.19
C MET A 394 -21.04 -4.07 -18.10
N LYS A 395 -21.39 -4.70 -16.97
CA LYS A 395 -22.01 -4.03 -15.83
C LYS A 395 -21.11 -2.94 -15.24
N ASN A 396 -19.80 -3.21 -15.16
CA ASN A 396 -18.84 -2.26 -14.62
C ASN A 396 -18.58 -1.07 -15.56
N ILE A 397 -18.43 -1.29 -16.86
CA ILE A 397 -18.17 -0.20 -17.81
C ILE A 397 -19.39 0.67 -18.11
N SER A 398 -20.60 0.08 -18.07
CA SER A 398 -21.85 0.80 -18.35
C SER A 398 -22.24 1.80 -17.25
N ARG A 399 -21.84 1.58 -16.00
CA ARG A 399 -22.14 2.50 -14.89
C ARG A 399 -21.54 3.89 -15.05
N GLY A 400 -20.42 4.00 -15.78
CA GLY A 400 -19.74 5.26 -16.04
C GLY A 400 -20.25 6.01 -17.28
N SER A 401 -21.10 5.40 -18.11
CA SER A 401 -21.49 5.97 -19.42
C SER A 401 -22.89 5.55 -19.84
N THR A 402 -23.77 6.53 -20.06
CA THR A 402 -25.08 6.33 -20.71
C THR A 402 -24.97 6.17 -22.23
N ARG A 403 -23.75 6.19 -22.79
CA ARG A 403 -23.49 6.25 -24.24
C ARG A 403 -22.64 5.09 -24.77
N LEU A 404 -22.49 4.02 -24.00
CA LEU A 404 -21.76 2.83 -24.44
C LEU A 404 -22.43 2.22 -25.68
N ARG A 405 -21.73 2.19 -26.81
CA ARG A 405 -22.24 1.65 -28.08
C ARG A 405 -21.26 0.64 -28.67
N PRO A 406 -21.71 -0.53 -29.13
CA PRO A 406 -20.84 -1.43 -29.88
C PRO A 406 -20.30 -0.74 -31.14
N SER A 407 -19.04 -0.99 -31.49
CA SER A 407 -18.41 -0.33 -32.65
C SER A 407 -19.11 -0.63 -33.96
N THR A 408 -19.82 -1.77 -34.03
CA THR A 408 -20.58 -2.22 -35.19
C THR A 408 -21.77 -1.31 -35.54
N GLU A 409 -22.19 -0.42 -34.65
CA GLU A 409 -23.24 0.57 -34.92
C GLU A 409 -22.79 1.70 -35.87
N ASN A 410 -21.48 1.89 -36.08
CA ASN A 410 -20.96 2.91 -36.99
C ASN A 410 -19.74 2.40 -37.77
N SER A 411 -19.88 2.25 -39.08
CA SER A 411 -18.82 1.80 -39.98
C SER A 411 -17.64 2.78 -40.08
N GLU A 412 -17.81 4.04 -39.69
CA GLU A 412 -16.72 5.04 -39.65
C GLU A 412 -15.82 4.90 -38.42
N TRP A 413 -16.20 4.10 -37.43
CA TRP A 413 -15.35 3.77 -36.30
C TRP A 413 -14.44 2.61 -36.63
N GLN A 414 -13.19 2.71 -36.16
CA GLN A 414 -12.20 1.65 -36.26
C GLN A 414 -12.73 0.38 -35.58
N GLN A 415 -12.97 -0.66 -36.40
CA GLN A 415 -13.46 -1.95 -35.94
C GLN A 415 -12.33 -2.75 -35.27
N PRO A 416 -12.66 -3.56 -34.25
CA PRO A 416 -11.66 -4.36 -33.55
C PRO A 416 -11.22 -5.57 -34.37
N ALA A 417 -10.12 -6.21 -33.94
CA ALA A 417 -9.68 -7.49 -34.47
C ALA A 417 -10.71 -8.61 -34.20
N GLU A 418 -10.60 -9.71 -34.94
CA GLU A 418 -11.48 -10.88 -34.77
C GLU A 418 -11.39 -11.44 -33.33
N GLY A 419 -12.53 -11.74 -32.73
CA GLY A 419 -12.62 -12.25 -31.36
C GLY A 419 -12.54 -11.18 -30.26
N VAL A 420 -12.57 -9.89 -30.63
CA VAL A 420 -12.60 -8.75 -29.70
C VAL A 420 -13.93 -8.01 -29.82
N SER A 421 -14.60 -7.79 -28.68
CA SER A 421 -15.80 -6.96 -28.61
C SER A 421 -15.43 -5.53 -28.23
N ARG A 422 -15.60 -4.58 -29.15
CA ARG A 422 -15.32 -3.16 -28.93
C ARG A 422 -16.57 -2.36 -28.64
N TYR A 423 -16.49 -1.57 -27.57
CA TYR A 423 -17.53 -0.64 -27.15
C TYR A 423 -16.97 0.79 -27.09
N VAL A 424 -17.58 1.70 -27.83
CA VAL A 424 -17.21 3.11 -27.89
C VAL A 424 -17.96 3.88 -26.81
N LEU A 425 -17.23 4.66 -26.02
CA LEU A 425 -17.78 5.56 -25.00
C LEU A 425 -17.86 6.99 -25.51
N ARG A 426 -16.86 7.42 -26.30
CA ARG A 426 -16.78 8.76 -26.88
C ARG A 426 -16.17 8.70 -28.28
N SER A 427 -16.77 9.49 -29.15
CA SER A 427 -16.33 9.77 -30.51
C SER A 427 -16.34 11.28 -30.74
N TRP A 428 -15.64 11.72 -31.78
CA TRP A 428 -15.68 13.09 -32.27
C TRP A 428 -17.01 13.45 -32.93
#